data_AF-A0A1F8MJH3-F1
#
_entry.id   AF-A0A1F8MJH3-F1
#
_cell.length_a   1.000
_cell.length_b   1.000
_cell.length_c   1.000
_cell.angle_alpha   90.00
_cell.angle_beta   90.00
_cell.angle_gamma   90.00
#
_symmetry.space_group_name_H-M   'P 1'
#
loop_
_entity.id
_entity.type
_entity.pdbx_description
1 polymer ?
#
loop_
_entity_poly.entity_id
_entity_poly.type
_entity_poly.pdbx_seq_one_letter_code
_entity_poly.pdbx_strand_id
1 'polypeptide(L)' 'MATPIEYQKLMTEIVYINLPGPEDSAPNMTGGELLHGFLAELYRIPNQEFKEHLMSLCNKWNIRYRDAKGK' A
#
# COMPACT_ATOMS: atom_id res chain seq x y z
N MET A 1 -11.12 38.35 -0.30
CA MET A 1 -9.73 38.69 0.08
C MET A 1 -8.94 37.41 0.01
N ALA A 2 -8.10 37.24 -1.02
CA ALA A 2 -7.35 36.00 -1.22
C ALA A 2 -6.12 36.00 -0.30
N THR A 3 -5.96 34.94 0.48
CA THR A 3 -4.77 34.68 1.28
C THR A 3 -3.57 34.49 0.33
N PRO A 4 -2.48 35.27 0.45
CA PRO A 4 -1.40 35.26 -0.55
C PRO A 4 -0.63 33.94 -0.65
N ILE A 5 -0.57 33.18 0.45
CA ILE A 5 0.13 31.90 0.51
C ILE A 5 -0.63 30.99 1.48
N GLU A 6 -1.03 29.82 1.00
CA GLU A 6 -1.56 28.73 1.81
C GLU A 6 -0.43 27.71 2.02
N TYR A 7 0.04 27.56 3.26
CA TYR A 7 1.09 26.60 3.61
C TYR A 7 0.45 25.35 4.23
N GLN A 8 0.59 24.20 3.55
CA GLN A 8 0.15 22.91 4.07
C GLN A 8 1.35 21.97 4.15
N LYS A 9 1.67 21.50 5.36
CA LYS A 9 2.70 20.47 5.59
C LYS A 9 2.17 19.14 5.06
N LEU A 10 2.49 18.83 3.80
CA LEU A 10 2.20 17.54 3.19
C LEU A 10 3.02 16.45 3.92
N MET A 11 2.37 15.38 4.38
CA MET A 11 3.06 14.16 4.80
C MET A 11 3.74 13.56 3.57
N THR A 12 5.07 13.61 3.53
CA THR A 12 5.88 13.14 2.39
C THR A 12 6.24 11.66 2.48
N GLU A 13 5.81 10.96 3.53
CA GLU A 13 6.17 9.56 3.75
C GLU A 13 5.27 8.67 2.91
N ILE A 14 5.87 8.01 1.91
CA ILE A 14 5.22 7.00 1.09
C ILE A 14 5.57 5.63 1.67
N VAL A 15 4.56 4.86 2.06
CA VAL A 15 4.77 3.47 2.49
C VAL A 15 4.68 2.56 1.27
N TYR A 16 5.72 1.76 1.05
CA TYR A 16 5.75 0.80 -0.06
C TYR A 16 5.44 -0.61 0.42
N ILE A 17 4.48 -1.27 -0.22
CA ILE A 17 4.24 -2.70 -0.10
C ILE A 17 4.88 -3.37 -1.31
N ASN A 18 5.99 -4.07 -1.09
CA ASN A 18 6.70 -4.74 -2.17
C ASN A 18 5.92 -6.00 -2.61
N LEU A 19 5.91 -6.32 -3.89
CA LEU A 19 5.28 -7.52 -4.43
C LEU A 19 6.33 -8.38 -5.16
N PRO A 20 6.26 -9.73 -5.05
CA PRO A 20 5.30 -10.49 -4.25
C PRO A 20 5.63 -10.43 -2.76
N GLY A 21 4.59 -10.52 -1.93
CA GLY A 21 4.74 -10.84 -0.51
C GLY A 21 4.72 -12.36 -0.28
N PRO A 22 4.95 -12.81 0.96
CA PRO A 22 4.80 -14.20 1.35
C PRO A 22 3.43 -14.78 0.95
N GLU A 23 3.42 -16.02 0.48
CA GLU A 23 2.18 -16.71 0.03
C GLU A 23 1.40 -17.33 1.19
N ASP A 24 2.10 -17.90 2.18
CA ASP A 24 1.50 -18.56 3.34
C ASP A 24 2.15 -18.08 4.66
N SER A 25 1.40 -18.16 5.75
CA SER A 25 1.94 -17.92 7.09
C SER A 25 2.84 -19.07 7.53
N ALA A 26 4.04 -18.78 8.05
CA ALA A 26 4.95 -19.79 8.61
C ALA A 26 5.27 -19.52 10.10
N PRO A 27 5.56 -20.56 10.91
CA PRO A 27 5.83 -20.41 12.36
C PRO A 27 7.00 -19.48 12.70
N ASN A 28 7.89 -19.23 11.75
CA ASN A 28 9.13 -18.49 11.94
C ASN A 28 9.03 -17.04 11.44
N MET A 29 7.84 -16.59 11.00
CA MET A 29 7.64 -15.25 10.48
C MET A 29 7.46 -14.23 11.59
N THR A 30 8.06 -13.06 11.40
CA THR A 30 7.78 -11.86 12.18
C THR A 30 6.37 -11.33 11.88
N GLY A 31 5.81 -10.54 12.79
CA GLY A 31 4.51 -9.89 12.56
C GLY A 31 4.49 -9.00 11.31
N GLY A 32 5.64 -8.41 10.95
CA GLY A 32 5.78 -7.63 9.72
C GLY A 32 5.67 -8.48 8.45
N GLU A 33 6.26 -9.68 8.45
CA GLU A 33 6.16 -10.63 7.33
C GLU A 33 4.73 -11.17 7.17
N LEU A 34 4.04 -11.46 8.27
CA LEU A 34 2.63 -11.84 8.25
C LEU A 34 1.75 -10.72 7.66
N LEU A 35 1.96 -9.48 8.11
CA LEU A 35 1.25 -8.32 7.59
C LEU A 35 1.56 -8.09 6.11
N HIS A 36 2.80 -8.31 5.70
CA HIS A 36 3.20 -8.18 4.30
C HIS A 36 2.48 -9.21 3.41
N GLY A 37 2.43 -10.47 3.82
CA GLY A 37 1.67 -11.51 3.11
C GLY A 37 0.18 -11.16 3.00
N PHE A 38 -0.44 -10.77 4.11
CA PHE A 38 -1.83 -10.32 4.14
C PHE A 38 -2.10 -9.16 3.16
N LEU A 39 -1.26 -8.12 3.18
CA LEU A 39 -1.41 -6.97 2.29
C LEU A 39 -1.15 -7.33 0.82
N ALA A 40 -0.24 -8.25 0.54
CA ALA A 40 0.01 -8.75 -0.82
C ALA A 40 -1.18 -9.56 -1.34
N GLU A 41 -1.85 -10.34 -0.48
CA GLU A 41 -3.03 -11.12 -0.85
C GLU A 41 -4.22 -10.23 -1.21
N LEU A 42 -4.43 -9.13 -0.48
CA LEU A 42 -5.46 -8.12 -0.81
C LEU A 42 -5.29 -7.56 -2.23
N TYR A 43 -4.05 -7.40 -2.70
CA TYR A 43 -3.75 -6.91 -4.04
C TYR A 43 -4.07 -7.94 -5.15
N ARG A 44 -4.05 -9.23 -4.83
CA ARG A 44 -4.27 -10.33 -5.77
C ARG A 44 -5.75 -10.67 -5.99
N ILE A 45 -6.65 -10.15 -5.15
CA ILE A 45 -8.09 -10.42 -5.25
C ILE A 45 -8.59 -10.08 -6.68
N PRO A 46 -9.22 -11.03 -7.40
CA PRO A 46 -9.62 -10.84 -8.80
C PRO A 46 -10.91 -10.01 -8.97
N ASN A 47 -11.35 -9.30 -7.93
CA ASN A 47 -12.53 -8.43 -7.97
C ASN A 47 -12.11 -6.98 -8.28
N GLN A 48 -12.61 -6.46 -9.40
CA GLN A 48 -12.27 -5.12 -9.89
C GLN A 48 -12.77 -3.99 -8.98
N GLU A 49 -14.01 -4.06 -8.49
CA GLU A 49 -14.59 -3.06 -7.59
C GLU A 49 -13.80 -2.99 -6.27
N PHE A 50 -13.44 -4.15 -5.73
CA PHE A 50 -12.60 -4.23 -4.54
C PHE A 50 -11.23 -3.61 -4.78
N LYS A 51 -10.61 -3.89 -5.93
CA LYS A 51 -9.30 -3.35 -6.29
C LYS A 51 -9.33 -1.82 -6.43
N GLU A 52 -10.38 -1.27 -7.04
CA GLU A 52 -10.56 0.18 -7.15
C GLU A 52 -10.71 0.83 -5.76
N HIS A 53 -11.50 0.22 -4.89
CA HIS A 53 -11.65 0.68 -3.51
C HIS A 53 -10.32 0.62 -2.74
N LEU A 54 -9.57 -0.48 -2.86
CA LEU A 54 -8.26 -0.66 -2.27
C LEU A 54 -7.26 0.41 -2.76
N MET A 55 -7.22 0.68 -4.08
CA MET A 55 -6.33 1.71 -4.65
C MET A 55 -6.72 3.12 -4.17
N SER A 56 -8.01 3.40 -4.01
CA SER A 56 -8.49 4.66 -3.42
C SER A 56 -7.99 4.84 -1.99
N LEU A 57 -8.07 3.78 -1.18
CA LEU A 57 -7.50 3.79 0.17
C LEU A 57 -5.98 3.99 0.14
N CYS A 58 -5.26 3.29 -0.74
CA CYS A 58 -3.82 3.43 -0.88
C CYS A 58 -3.42 4.89 -1.16
N ASN A 59 -4.11 5.55 -2.10
CA ASN A 59 -3.87 6.95 -2.42
C ASN A 59 -4.16 7.88 -1.23
N LYS A 60 -5.26 7.64 -0.51
CA LYS A 60 -5.63 8.43 0.68
C LYS A 60 -4.58 8.35 1.79
N TRP A 61 -3.97 7.18 1.98
CA TRP A 61 -2.99 6.93 3.06
C TRP A 61 -1.53 7.00 2.59
N ASN A 62 -1.29 7.45 1.36
CA ASN A 62 0.04 7.51 0.75
C ASN A 62 0.79 6.16 0.74
N ILE A 63 0.06 5.07 0.53
CA ILE A 63 0.57 3.70 0.39
C ILE A 63 0.68 3.37 -1.08
N ARG A 64 1.73 2.65 -1.49
CA ARG A 64 1.92 2.20 -2.88
C ARG A 64 2.37 0.75 -2.93
N TYR A 65 1.67 -0.06 -3.71
CA TYR A 65 2.17 -1.37 -4.11
C TYR A 65 3.28 -1.21 -5.15
N ARG A 66 4.39 -1.95 -4.98
CA ARG A 66 5.54 -1.92 -5.88
C ARG A 66 5.85 -3.33 -6.38
N ASP A 67 5.66 -3.55 -7.66
CA ASP A 67 6.05 -4.81 -8.30
C ASP A 67 7.58 -4.88 -8.45
N ALA A 68 8.18 -6.01 -8.08
CA ALA A 68 9.61 -6.27 -8.26
C ALA A 68 10.04 -6.20 -9.74
N LYS A 69 9.11 -6.32 -10.69
CA LYS A 69 9.37 -6.19 -12.13
C LYS A 69 9.59 -4.75 -12.62
N GLY A 70 9.45 -3.75 -11.76
CA GLY A 70 9.61 -2.33 -12.11
C GLY A 70 11.03 -1.77 -11.97
N LYS A 71 12.08 -2.58 -12.24
CA LYS A 71 13.44 -2.10 -12.49
C LYS A 71 13.77 -2.22 -13.97
#